data_AF-B4D934-F1
#
_entry.id   AF-B4D934-F1
#
_cell.length_a   1.000
_cell.length_b   1.000
_cell.length_c   1.000
_cell.angle_alpha   90.00
_cell.angle_beta   90.00
_cell.angle_gamma   90.00
#
_symmetry.space_group_name_H-M   'P 1'
#
loop_
_entity.id
_entity.type
_entity.pdbx_description
1 polymer ?
#
loop_
_entity_poly.entity_id
_entity_poly.type
_entity_poly.pdbx_seq_one_letter_code
_entity_poly.pdbx_strand_id
1 'polypeptide(L)'
;MALFQLDPASIVARVRGSDKTVSLPSLTSSVVRGIIGFTILSILGFLPWPIMDRWFSHPTEVGLYIACTAVFIGLSGPCLHRLIIGPGSLSRFYQLFALAFIAYAVLWVAFWMGLRGNAGEIAGLLGGTAAMGLILAFAFGVPGTAPKVVLALFLLNGIGYYAGGKIEGKLGVDHRLAAMFLWGACYGIGFGAGLGTAFHLCQKRARALLRQS
;
A
#
# COMPACT_ATOMS: atom_id res chain seq x y z
N MET A 1 -11.46 -13.90 -16.45
CA MET A 1 -10.18 -14.39 -15.89
C MET A 1 -9.65 -13.33 -14.94
N ALA A 2 -9.10 -13.70 -13.78
CA ALA A 2 -8.61 -12.70 -12.83
C ALA A 2 -7.25 -12.14 -13.25
N LEU A 3 -7.03 -10.86 -12.93
CA LEU A 3 -5.82 -10.12 -13.26
C LEU A 3 -4.59 -10.83 -12.65
N PHE A 4 -3.52 -10.99 -13.43
CA PHE A 4 -2.23 -11.53 -12.96
C PHE A 4 -2.27 -12.96 -12.37
N GLN A 5 -3.30 -13.76 -12.69
CA GLN A 5 -3.51 -15.11 -12.15
C GLN A 5 -3.64 -15.13 -10.62
N LEU A 6 -4.20 -14.07 -10.02
CA LEU A 6 -4.36 -13.97 -8.57
C LEU A 6 -5.71 -14.53 -8.06
N ASP A 7 -6.54 -15.12 -8.92
CA ASP A 7 -7.74 -15.82 -8.46
C ASP A 7 -7.38 -17.03 -7.56
N PRO A 8 -8.33 -17.46 -6.71
CA PRO A 8 -8.10 -18.57 -5.80
C PRO A 8 -7.69 -19.88 -6.47
N ALA A 9 -8.24 -20.21 -7.64
CA ALA A 9 -7.92 -21.46 -8.34
C ALA A 9 -6.49 -21.43 -8.88
N SER A 10 -6.09 -20.32 -9.51
CA SER A 10 -4.73 -20.10 -9.98
C SER A 10 -3.70 -20.11 -8.84
N ILE A 11 -4.01 -19.51 -7.68
CA ILE A 11 -3.14 -19.56 -6.49
C ILE A 11 -2.96 -21.02 -6.04
N VAL A 12 -4.07 -21.76 -5.90
CA VAL A 12 -4.03 -23.16 -5.45
C VAL A 12 -3.24 -24.03 -6.43
N ALA A 13 -3.48 -23.90 -7.73
CA ALA A 13 -2.76 -24.64 -8.76
C ALA A 13 -1.24 -24.39 -8.68
N ARG A 14 -0.81 -23.13 -8.48
CA ARG A 14 0.61 -22.80 -8.33
C ARG A 14 1.24 -23.35 -7.07
N VAL A 15 0.51 -23.31 -5.95
CA VAL A 15 1.01 -23.85 -4.68
C VAL A 15 1.17 -25.36 -4.77
N ARG A 16 0.19 -26.05 -5.36
CA ARG A 16 0.22 -27.52 -5.53
C ARG A 16 1.26 -27.99 -6.55
N GLY A 17 1.50 -27.21 -7.59
CA GLY A 17 2.54 -27.50 -8.58
C GLY A 17 3.96 -27.11 -8.14
N SER A 18 4.16 -26.70 -6.89
CA SER A 18 5.48 -26.32 -6.38
C SER A 18 5.93 -27.26 -5.28
N ASP A 19 7.17 -27.73 -5.37
CA ASP A 19 7.80 -28.57 -4.34
C ASP A 19 8.10 -27.83 -3.02
N LYS A 20 7.75 -26.54 -2.92
CA LYS A 20 8.04 -25.70 -1.76
C LYS A 20 6.87 -25.72 -0.78
N THR A 21 7.16 -25.97 0.50
CA THR A 21 6.19 -25.79 1.58
C THR A 21 5.75 -24.33 1.66
N VAL A 22 4.46 -24.07 1.42
CA VAL A 22 3.89 -22.72 1.43
C VAL A 22 3.31 -22.40 2.80
N SER A 23 3.88 -21.40 3.47
CA SER A 23 3.31 -20.84 4.70
C SER A 23 2.00 -20.09 4.38
N LEU A 24 0.89 -20.47 5.01
CA LEU A 24 -0.37 -19.73 4.93
C LEU A 24 -0.40 -18.62 6.01
N PRO A 25 -0.26 -17.33 5.64
CA PRO A 25 -0.18 -16.27 6.63
C PRO A 25 -1.51 -16.09 7.37
N SER A 26 -1.45 -16.00 8.70
CA SER A 26 -2.56 -15.54 9.55
C SER A 26 -2.80 -14.04 9.32
N LEU A 27 -3.93 -13.51 9.82
CA LEU A 27 -4.22 -12.07 9.72
C LEU A 27 -3.11 -11.26 10.40
N THR A 28 -2.70 -11.65 11.61
CA THR A 28 -1.62 -11.02 12.36
C THR A 28 -0.31 -11.05 11.60
N SER A 29 0.05 -12.19 11.00
CA SER A 29 1.27 -12.29 10.18
C SER A 29 1.22 -11.36 8.96
N SER A 30 0.07 -11.27 8.26
CA SER A 30 -0.12 -10.34 7.15
C SER A 30 -0.05 -8.87 7.58
N VAL A 31 -0.69 -8.51 8.70
CA VAL A 31 -0.69 -7.14 9.24
C VAL A 31 0.70 -6.73 9.69
N VAL A 32 1.40 -7.56 10.46
CA VAL A 32 2.77 -7.27 10.93
C VAL A 32 3.73 -7.12 9.75
N ARG A 33 3.64 -8.00 8.75
CA ARG A 33 4.46 -7.87 7.52
C ARG A 33 4.14 -6.60 6.76
N GLY A 34 2.86 -6.25 6.64
CA GLY A 34 2.41 -5.02 6.01
C GLY A 34 2.95 -3.79 6.74
N ILE A 35 2.83 -3.73 8.07
CA ILE A 35 3.37 -2.66 8.91
C ILE A 35 4.87 -2.52 8.71
N ILE A 36 5.65 -3.59 8.93
CA ILE A 36 7.12 -3.52 8.86
C ILE A 36 7.55 -3.12 7.44
N GLY A 37 7.05 -3.82 6.42
CA GLY A 37 7.46 -3.59 5.04
C GLY A 37 7.07 -2.21 4.54
N PHE A 38 5.86 -1.75 4.84
CA PHE A 38 5.38 -0.44 4.37
C PHE A 38 5.93 0.72 5.22
N THR A 39 6.31 0.50 6.48
CA THR A 39 6.99 1.52 7.29
C THR A 39 8.37 1.83 6.75
N ILE A 40 9.17 0.78 6.47
CA ILE A 40 10.48 0.95 5.83
C ILE A 40 10.31 1.65 4.48
N LEU A 41 9.36 1.17 3.67
CA LEU A 41 9.05 1.75 2.37
C LEU A 41 8.66 3.23 2.47
N SER A 42 7.83 3.58 3.44
CA SER A 42 7.30 4.92 3.61
C SER A 42 8.36 5.91 4.06
N ILE A 43 9.22 5.51 5.00
CA ILE A 43 10.34 6.34 5.44
C ILE A 43 11.24 6.67 4.24
N LEU A 44 11.59 5.66 3.43
CA LEU A 44 12.42 5.85 2.24
C LEU A 44 11.67 6.60 1.13
N GLY A 45 10.37 6.34 0.99
CA GLY A 45 9.48 6.93 -0.02
C GLY A 45 9.30 8.44 0.13
N PHE A 46 9.50 8.98 1.33
CA PHE A 46 9.46 10.43 1.59
C PHE A 46 10.82 11.11 1.56
N LEU A 47 11.93 10.38 1.42
CA LEU A 47 13.26 10.98 1.22
C LEU A 47 13.41 11.87 -0.03
N PRO A 48 12.67 11.67 -1.14
CA PRO A 48 12.76 12.58 -2.28
C PRO A 48 12.46 14.03 -1.92
N TRP A 49 11.58 14.30 -0.95
CA TRP A 49 11.24 15.66 -0.51
C TRP A 49 12.49 16.45 -0.06
N PRO A 50 13.24 16.05 0.99
CA PRO A 50 14.40 16.81 1.43
C PRO A 50 15.57 16.74 0.44
N ILE A 51 15.69 15.66 -0.35
CA ILE A 51 16.78 15.52 -1.33
C ILE A 51 16.57 16.49 -2.50
N MET A 52 15.36 16.51 -3.06
CA MET A 52 15.06 17.35 -4.21
C MET A 52 14.96 18.83 -3.83
N ASP A 53 14.46 19.16 -2.62
CA ASP A 53 14.49 20.53 -2.07
C ASP A 53 15.92 21.07 -1.95
N ARG A 54 16.90 20.19 -1.70
CA ARG A 54 18.31 20.56 -1.62
C ARG A 54 19.00 20.66 -2.98
N TRP A 55 18.65 19.78 -3.92
CA TRP A 55 19.39 19.63 -5.19
C TRP A 55 18.80 20.44 -6.33
N PHE A 56 17.51 20.77 -6.27
CA PHE A 56 16.83 21.58 -7.26
C PHE A 56 16.36 22.87 -6.61
N SER A 57 16.64 24.02 -7.22
CA SER A 57 16.27 25.32 -6.64
C SER A 57 14.74 25.50 -6.52
N HIS A 58 13.95 24.81 -7.38
CA HIS A 58 12.49 24.83 -7.37
C HIS A 58 11.91 23.51 -7.94
N PRO A 59 11.93 22.38 -7.20
CA PRO A 59 11.25 21.18 -7.64
C PRO A 59 9.74 21.44 -7.76
N THR A 60 9.14 21.05 -8.89
CA THR A 60 7.68 21.13 -9.01
C THR A 60 7.05 20.11 -8.09
N GLU A 61 5.91 20.45 -7.49
CA GLU A 61 5.17 19.55 -6.61
C GLU A 61 4.83 18.22 -7.32
N VAL A 62 4.47 18.31 -8.61
CA VAL A 62 4.24 17.15 -9.48
C VAL A 62 5.50 16.28 -9.62
N GLY A 63 6.67 16.88 -9.81
CA GLY A 63 7.94 16.16 -9.89
C GLY A 63 8.25 15.39 -8.60
N LEU A 64 7.95 15.99 -7.44
CA LEU A 64 8.10 15.34 -6.13
C LEU A 64 7.17 14.14 -5.98
N TYR A 65 5.90 14.26 -6.40
CA TYR A 65 4.97 13.12 -6.39
C TYR A 65 5.41 11.99 -7.32
N ILE A 66 5.94 12.30 -8.51
CA ILE A 66 6.48 11.31 -9.44
C ILE A 66 7.69 10.58 -8.81
N ALA A 67 8.63 11.33 -8.22
CA ALA A 67 9.80 10.76 -7.57
C ALA A 67 9.41 9.85 -6.39
N CYS A 68 8.52 10.32 -5.51
CA CYS A 68 8.00 9.51 -4.41
C CYS A 68 7.32 8.23 -4.95
N THR A 69 6.46 8.37 -5.96
CA THR A 69 5.75 7.23 -6.58
C THR A 69 6.73 6.19 -7.13
N ALA A 70 7.80 6.63 -7.80
CA ALA A 70 8.84 5.73 -8.31
C ALA A 70 9.54 4.95 -7.17
N VAL A 71 9.86 5.62 -6.06
CA VAL A 71 10.45 4.97 -4.88
C VAL A 71 9.49 3.98 -4.24
N PHE A 72 8.23 4.39 -4.02
CA PHE A 72 7.20 3.51 -3.46
C PHE A 72 7.02 2.25 -4.31
N ILE A 73 6.90 2.39 -5.64
CA ILE A 73 6.75 1.24 -6.53
C ILE A 73 8.03 0.39 -6.50
N GLY A 74 9.20 0.99 -6.72
CA GLY A 74 10.47 0.28 -6.83
C GLY A 74 10.83 -0.55 -5.60
N LEU A 75 10.61 -0.02 -4.40
CA LEU A 75 10.98 -0.68 -3.14
C LEU A 75 9.86 -1.57 -2.55
N SER A 76 8.63 -1.46 -3.06
CA SER A 76 7.49 -2.24 -2.54
C SER A 76 7.66 -3.76 -2.71
N GLY A 77 8.21 -4.23 -3.83
CA GLY A 77 8.40 -5.65 -4.12
C GLY A 77 9.20 -6.37 -3.03
N PRO A 78 10.47 -6.00 -2.78
CA PRO A 78 11.30 -6.60 -1.74
C PRO A 78 10.63 -6.60 -0.37
N CYS A 79 9.95 -5.50 -0.02
CA CYS A 79 9.36 -5.31 1.31
C CYS A 79 8.04 -6.08 1.52
N LEU A 80 7.22 -6.23 0.47
CA LEU A 80 5.81 -6.59 0.62
C LEU A 80 5.35 -7.77 -0.25
N HIS A 81 6.15 -8.28 -1.18
CA HIS A 81 5.74 -9.40 -2.06
C HIS A 81 5.25 -10.65 -1.28
N ARG A 82 5.77 -10.87 -0.07
CA ARG A 82 5.36 -11.98 0.81
C ARG A 82 3.96 -11.83 1.42
N LEU A 83 3.23 -10.76 1.09
CA LEU A 83 1.80 -10.64 1.36
C LEU A 83 0.96 -11.47 0.40
N ILE A 84 1.49 -11.82 -0.79
CA ILE A 84 0.82 -12.70 -1.75
C ILE A 84 1.25 -14.14 -1.50
N ILE A 85 0.27 -15.05 -1.46
CA ILE A 85 0.45 -16.49 -1.27
C ILE A 85 0.95 -17.14 -2.57
N GLY A 86 1.95 -17.99 -2.41
CA GLY A 86 2.44 -18.88 -3.46
C GLY A 86 3.73 -18.42 -4.15
N PRO A 87 4.31 -19.30 -4.99
CA PRO A 87 5.56 -19.03 -5.69
C PRO A 87 5.39 -17.93 -6.74
N GLY A 88 6.51 -17.24 -7.04
CA GLY A 88 6.52 -16.15 -8.03
C GLY A 88 5.70 -14.93 -7.60
N SER A 89 5.59 -14.68 -6.29
CA SER A 89 4.84 -13.55 -5.74
C SER A 89 5.46 -12.19 -6.05
N LEU A 90 6.78 -12.09 -6.25
CA LEU A 90 7.47 -10.82 -6.50
C LEU A 90 6.98 -10.09 -7.75
N SER A 91 7.03 -10.74 -8.92
CA SER A 91 6.60 -10.12 -10.19
C SER A 91 5.11 -9.76 -10.17
N ARG A 92 4.26 -10.66 -9.66
CA ARG A 92 2.81 -10.42 -9.54
C ARG A 92 2.50 -9.29 -8.57
N PHE A 93 3.27 -9.20 -7.48
CA PHE A 93 3.14 -8.11 -6.53
C PHE A 93 3.50 -6.79 -7.18
N TYR A 94 4.60 -6.70 -7.93
CA TYR A 94 4.95 -5.47 -8.64
C TYR A 94 3.87 -5.04 -9.63
N GLN A 95 3.36 -5.95 -10.45
CA GLN A 95 2.30 -5.64 -11.42
C GLN A 95 1.03 -5.13 -10.73
N LEU A 96 0.58 -5.83 -9.68
CA LEU A 96 -0.61 -5.46 -8.92
C LEU A 96 -0.42 -4.16 -8.16
N PHE A 97 0.66 -4.05 -7.39
CA PHE A 97 0.92 -2.90 -6.53
C PHE A 97 1.21 -1.66 -7.36
N ALA A 98 1.99 -1.74 -8.44
CA ALA A 98 2.22 -0.59 -9.32
C ALA A 98 0.92 -0.05 -9.90
N LEU A 99 0.08 -0.93 -10.47
CA LEU A 99 -1.22 -0.52 -11.00
C LEU A 99 -2.11 0.11 -9.93
N ALA A 100 -2.23 -0.54 -8.77
CA ALA A 100 -3.10 -0.07 -7.69
C ALA A 100 -2.58 1.23 -7.04
N PHE A 101 -1.25 1.36 -6.88
CA PHE A 101 -0.61 2.52 -6.29
C PHE A 101 -0.60 3.72 -7.23
N ILE A 102 -0.44 3.52 -8.54
CA ILE A 102 -0.60 4.60 -9.54
C ILE A 102 -2.03 5.13 -9.50
N ALA A 103 -3.04 4.25 -9.50
CA ALA A 103 -4.43 4.67 -9.40
C ALA A 103 -4.71 5.44 -8.09
N TYR A 104 -4.16 4.94 -6.97
CA TYR A 104 -4.20 5.64 -5.69
C TYR A 104 -3.57 7.05 -5.79
N ALA A 105 -2.35 7.14 -6.31
CA ALA A 105 -1.58 8.39 -6.37
C ALA A 105 -2.23 9.42 -7.29
N VAL A 106 -2.75 9.00 -8.45
CA VAL A 106 -3.46 9.90 -9.37
C VAL A 106 -4.70 10.49 -8.71
N LEU A 107 -5.54 9.67 -8.08
CA LEU A 107 -6.73 10.18 -7.39
C LEU A 107 -6.38 11.04 -6.19
N TRP A 108 -5.37 10.64 -5.42
CA TRP A 108 -4.84 11.44 -4.31
C TRP A 108 -4.47 12.85 -4.79
N VAL A 109 -3.58 12.94 -5.78
CA VAL A 109 -3.09 14.22 -6.32
C VAL A 109 -4.24 15.02 -6.94
N ALA A 110 -5.13 14.39 -7.70
CA ALA A 110 -6.26 15.07 -8.34
C ALA A 110 -7.21 15.71 -7.31
N PHE A 111 -7.59 14.99 -6.27
CA PHE A 111 -8.46 15.53 -5.22
C PHE A 111 -7.74 16.56 -4.34
N TRP A 112 -6.48 16.29 -3.97
CA TRP A 112 -5.66 17.21 -3.19
C TRP A 112 -5.49 18.56 -3.90
N MET A 113 -5.09 18.54 -5.17
CA MET A 113 -4.88 19.76 -5.95
C MET A 113 -6.19 20.46 -6.34
N GLY A 114 -7.24 19.68 -6.63
CA GLY A 114 -8.52 20.18 -7.13
C GLY A 114 -9.42 20.78 -6.05
N LEU A 115 -9.60 20.10 -4.92
CA LEU A 115 -10.48 20.57 -3.84
C LEU A 115 -9.74 21.38 -2.77
N ARG A 116 -8.46 21.04 -2.53
CA ARG A 116 -7.59 21.63 -1.51
C ARG A 116 -8.13 21.51 -0.07
N GLY A 117 -7.25 21.79 0.90
CA GLY A 117 -7.57 21.74 2.33
C GLY A 117 -8.16 20.39 2.78
N ASN A 118 -8.89 20.40 3.90
CA ASN A 118 -9.44 19.18 4.52
C ASN A 118 -10.36 18.38 3.58
N ALA A 119 -11.12 19.07 2.72
CA ALA A 119 -12.00 18.41 1.75
C ALA A 119 -11.19 17.60 0.72
N GLY A 120 -10.11 18.19 0.20
CA GLY A 120 -9.18 17.50 -0.70
C GLY A 120 -8.46 16.33 -0.05
N GLU A 121 -8.07 16.45 1.22
CA GLU A 121 -7.45 15.34 1.98
C GLU A 121 -8.39 14.15 2.12
N ILE A 122 -9.61 14.38 2.60
CA ILE A 122 -10.58 13.30 2.86
C ILE A 122 -11.00 12.66 1.53
N ALA A 123 -11.28 13.48 0.51
CA ALA A 123 -11.63 12.98 -0.81
C ALA A 123 -10.47 12.22 -1.47
N GLY A 124 -9.23 12.70 -1.33
CA GLY A 124 -8.02 12.02 -1.79
C GLY A 124 -7.79 10.69 -1.08
N LEU A 125 -7.91 10.66 0.25
CA LEU A 125 -7.78 9.45 1.07
C LEU A 125 -8.83 8.41 0.64
N LEU A 126 -10.09 8.82 0.58
CA LEU A 126 -11.20 7.93 0.23
C LEU A 126 -11.08 7.47 -1.23
N GLY A 127 -10.89 8.38 -2.18
CA GLY A 127 -10.81 8.09 -3.60
C GLY A 127 -9.62 7.19 -3.93
N GLY A 128 -8.44 7.54 -3.43
CA GLY A 128 -7.23 6.74 -3.63
C GLY A 128 -7.35 5.33 -3.05
N THR A 129 -7.77 5.21 -1.77
CA THR A 129 -7.92 3.89 -1.13
C THR A 129 -9.07 3.08 -1.72
N ALA A 130 -10.14 3.72 -2.20
CA ALA A 130 -11.22 3.06 -2.93
C ALA A 130 -10.72 2.44 -4.23
N ALA A 131 -9.99 3.20 -5.07
CA ALA A 131 -9.44 2.68 -6.32
C ALA A 131 -8.47 1.54 -6.08
N MET A 132 -7.53 1.70 -5.14
CA MET A 132 -6.60 0.62 -4.77
C MET A 132 -7.35 -0.61 -4.27
N GLY A 133 -8.30 -0.45 -3.35
CA GLY A 133 -9.06 -1.57 -2.78
C GLY A 133 -9.91 -2.32 -3.81
N LEU A 134 -10.50 -1.60 -4.77
CA LEU A 134 -11.21 -2.19 -5.90
C LEU A 134 -10.26 -3.01 -6.77
N ILE A 135 -9.14 -2.43 -7.22
CA ILE A 135 -8.14 -3.12 -8.05
C ILE A 135 -7.65 -4.40 -7.36
N LEU A 136 -7.36 -4.34 -6.05
CA LEU A 136 -6.99 -5.52 -5.26
C LEU A 136 -8.11 -6.57 -5.28
N ALA A 137 -9.34 -6.20 -4.93
CA ALA A 137 -10.46 -7.14 -4.88
C ALA A 137 -10.75 -7.81 -6.23
N PHE A 138 -10.71 -7.05 -7.33
CA PHE A 138 -10.88 -7.56 -8.69
C PHE A 138 -9.71 -8.46 -9.12
N ALA A 139 -8.47 -8.08 -8.82
CA ALA A 139 -7.30 -8.88 -9.16
C ALA A 139 -7.33 -10.26 -8.48
N PHE A 140 -7.79 -10.34 -7.23
CA PHE A 140 -7.96 -11.61 -6.52
C PHE A 140 -9.27 -12.35 -6.86
N GLY A 141 -10.08 -11.85 -7.80
CA GLY A 141 -11.32 -12.51 -8.21
C GLY A 141 -12.40 -12.54 -7.11
N VAL A 142 -12.40 -11.56 -6.20
CA VAL A 142 -13.31 -11.48 -5.05
C VAL A 142 -13.96 -10.09 -4.92
N PRO A 143 -14.65 -9.58 -5.96
CA PRO A 143 -15.20 -8.21 -5.95
C PRO A 143 -16.18 -7.95 -4.80
N GLY A 144 -16.92 -8.97 -4.35
CA GLY A 144 -17.82 -8.85 -3.19
C GLY A 144 -17.11 -8.54 -1.85
N THR A 145 -15.78 -8.66 -1.80
CA THR A 145 -14.97 -8.28 -0.62
C THR A 145 -14.48 -6.83 -0.70
N ALA A 146 -14.64 -6.16 -1.86
CA ALA A 146 -14.14 -4.81 -2.09
C ALA A 146 -14.55 -3.80 -1.01
N PRO A 147 -15.81 -3.72 -0.54
CA PRO A 147 -16.18 -2.75 0.49
C PRO A 147 -15.38 -2.91 1.78
N LYS A 148 -15.07 -4.15 2.19
CA LYS A 148 -14.27 -4.44 3.39
C LYS A 148 -12.81 -4.06 3.19
N VAL A 149 -12.28 -4.29 1.99
CA VAL A 149 -10.90 -3.93 1.61
C VAL A 149 -10.74 -2.42 1.61
N VAL A 150 -11.64 -1.70 0.93
CA VAL A 150 -11.64 -0.23 0.87
C VAL A 150 -11.77 0.36 2.27
N LEU A 151 -12.71 -0.13 3.08
CA LEU A 151 -12.89 0.34 4.46
C LEU A 151 -11.63 0.13 5.30
N ALA A 152 -11.00 -1.04 5.22
CA ALA A 152 -9.77 -1.33 5.95
C ALA A 152 -8.62 -0.41 5.53
N LEU A 153 -8.45 -0.20 4.21
CA LEU A 153 -7.42 0.71 3.69
C LEU A 153 -7.70 2.15 4.11
N PHE A 154 -8.92 2.65 3.94
CA PHE A 154 -9.30 4.02 4.26
C PHE A 154 -9.10 4.34 5.75
N LEU A 155 -9.64 3.50 6.64
CA LEU A 155 -9.54 3.74 8.08
C LEU A 155 -8.11 3.65 8.59
N LEU A 156 -7.37 2.60 8.21
CA LEU A 156 -6.01 2.40 8.72
C LEU A 156 -5.01 3.37 8.10
N ASN A 157 -5.13 3.68 6.80
CA ASN A 157 -4.34 4.73 6.15
C ASN A 157 -4.66 6.10 6.79
N GLY A 158 -5.95 6.43 6.95
CA GLY A 158 -6.37 7.69 7.57
C GLY A 158 -5.84 7.87 8.99
N ILE A 159 -5.90 6.84 9.84
CA ILE A 159 -5.31 6.87 11.18
C ILE A 159 -3.80 7.19 11.10
N GLY A 160 -3.06 6.51 10.23
CA GLY A 160 -1.62 6.75 10.04
C GLY A 160 -1.31 8.15 9.53
N TYR A 161 -2.07 8.62 8.52
CA TYR A 161 -1.94 9.93 7.89
C TYR A 161 -2.15 11.06 8.90
N TYR A 162 -3.29 11.06 9.61
CA TYR A 162 -3.61 12.12 10.56
C TYR A 162 -2.75 12.05 11.83
N ALA A 163 -2.34 10.86 12.27
CA ALA A 163 -1.37 10.73 13.36
C ALA A 163 -0.01 11.32 12.97
N GLY A 164 0.46 11.04 11.75
CA GLY A 164 1.68 11.64 11.20
C GLY A 164 1.60 13.16 11.17
N GLY A 165 0.52 13.72 10.61
CA GLY A 165 0.33 15.18 10.52
C GLY A 165 0.34 15.87 11.89
N LYS A 166 -0.24 15.23 12.92
CA LYS A 166 -0.17 15.75 14.31
C LYS A 166 1.25 15.74 14.88
N ILE A 167 2.07 14.75 14.54
CA ILE A 167 3.46 14.67 15.01
C ILE A 167 4.32 15.69 14.30
N GLU A 168 4.18 15.79 12.97
CA GLU A 168 4.85 16.79 12.16
C GLU A 168 4.54 18.21 12.66
N GLY A 169 3.27 18.53 12.89
CA GLY A 169 2.86 19.83 13.40
C GLY A 169 3.39 20.17 14.80
N LYS A 170 3.68 19.17 15.64
CA LYS A 170 4.29 19.36 16.97
C LYS A 170 5.80 19.58 16.91
N LEU A 171 6.49 18.89 16.00
CA LEU A 171 7.93 19.01 15.85
C LEU A 171 8.33 20.27 15.09
N GLY A 172 7.44 20.76 14.22
CA GLY A 172 7.59 22.03 13.53
C GLY A 172 8.82 22.06 12.61
N VAL A 173 9.24 23.29 12.28
CA VAL A 173 10.33 23.53 11.32
C VAL A 173 11.70 23.20 11.91
N ASP A 174 11.86 23.34 13.23
CA ASP A 174 13.14 23.16 13.95
C ASP A 174 13.66 21.72 13.89
N HIS A 175 12.76 20.75 13.70
CA HIS A 175 13.08 19.34 13.60
C HIS A 175 12.56 18.69 12.30
N ARG A 176 12.61 19.43 11.18
CA ARG A 176 12.05 19.02 9.88
C ARG A 176 12.39 17.58 9.48
N LEU A 177 13.65 17.14 9.61
CA LEU A 177 14.03 15.76 9.28
C LEU A 177 13.34 14.74 10.20
N ALA A 178 13.39 14.94 11.51
CA ALA A 178 12.74 14.04 12.47
C ALA A 178 11.21 14.01 12.28
N ALA A 179 10.62 15.17 11.98
CA ALA A 179 9.21 15.30 11.66
C ALA A 179 8.84 14.43 10.44
N MET A 180 9.61 14.49 9.36
CA MET A 180 9.38 13.68 8.16
C MET A 180 9.58 12.17 8.41
N PHE A 181 10.61 11.78 9.16
CA PHE A 181 10.85 10.38 9.51
C PHE A 181 9.69 9.80 10.32
N LEU A 182 9.23 10.52 11.34
CA LEU A 182 8.11 10.09 12.17
C LEU A 182 6.78 10.13 11.42
N TRP A 183 6.57 11.13 10.56
CA TRP A 183 5.41 11.19 9.69
C TRP A 183 5.37 9.98 8.76
N GLY A 184 6.50 9.66 8.11
CA GLY A 184 6.65 8.45 7.30
C GLY A 184 6.46 7.17 8.12
N ALA A 185 6.90 7.14 9.38
CA ALA A 185 6.66 6.00 10.26
C ALA A 185 5.17 5.80 10.57
N CYS A 186 4.46 6.87 10.93
CA CYS A 186 3.03 6.82 11.23
C CYS A 186 2.18 6.45 10.01
N TYR A 187 2.45 7.09 8.87
CA TYR A 187 1.83 6.74 7.60
C TYR A 187 2.13 5.28 7.23
N GLY A 188 3.40 4.89 7.39
CA GLY A 188 3.92 3.54 7.23
C GLY A 188 3.14 2.47 7.99
N ILE A 189 2.96 2.68 9.29
CA ILE A 189 2.24 1.78 10.19
C ILE A 189 0.77 1.68 9.78
N GLY A 190 0.10 2.81 9.60
CA GLY A 190 -1.32 2.85 9.28
C GLY A 190 -1.61 2.20 7.91
N PHE A 191 -0.94 2.67 6.86
CA PHE A 191 -1.19 2.14 5.53
C PHE A 191 -0.68 0.70 5.38
N GLY A 192 0.44 0.35 6.01
CA GLY A 192 0.95 -1.02 6.08
C GLY A 192 -0.01 -1.99 6.74
N ALA A 193 -0.64 -1.61 7.86
CA ALA A 193 -1.71 -2.40 8.48
C ALA A 193 -2.93 -2.56 7.55
N GLY A 194 -3.30 -1.48 6.85
CA GLY A 194 -4.32 -1.48 5.80
C GLY A 194 -4.04 -2.49 4.70
N LEU A 195 -2.84 -2.45 4.12
CA LEU A 195 -2.41 -3.38 3.07
C LEU A 195 -2.37 -4.82 3.59
N GLY A 196 -1.78 -5.07 4.76
CA GLY A 196 -1.75 -6.40 5.35
C GLY A 196 -3.14 -6.99 5.54
N THR A 197 -4.10 -6.18 6.00
CA THR A 197 -5.51 -6.56 6.13
C THR A 197 -6.17 -6.80 4.77
N ALA A 198 -5.97 -5.89 3.81
CA ALA A 198 -6.50 -5.99 2.46
C ALA A 198 -6.08 -7.29 1.76
N PHE A 199 -4.76 -7.56 1.71
CA PHE A 199 -4.22 -8.78 1.13
C PHE A 199 -4.70 -10.03 1.88
N HIS A 200 -4.85 -9.96 3.21
CA HIS A 200 -5.43 -11.05 3.96
C HIS A 200 -6.87 -11.30 3.51
N LEU A 201 -7.75 -10.30 3.50
CA LEU A 201 -9.15 -10.43 3.10
C LEU A 201 -9.31 -10.98 1.68
N CYS A 202 -8.57 -10.43 0.72
CA CYS A 202 -8.62 -10.84 -0.68
C CYS A 202 -8.28 -12.33 -0.89
N GLN A 203 -7.38 -12.88 -0.06
CA GLN A 203 -6.89 -14.25 -0.20
C GLN A 203 -7.61 -15.26 0.71
N LYS A 204 -8.73 -14.88 1.34
CA LYS A 204 -9.48 -15.76 2.27
C LYS A 204 -9.90 -17.08 1.61
N ARG A 205 -10.43 -17.02 0.38
CA ARG A 205 -10.89 -18.22 -0.36
C ARG A 205 -9.73 -19.12 -0.77
N ALA A 206 -8.61 -18.55 -1.23
CA ALA A 206 -7.40 -19.31 -1.56
C ALA A 206 -6.86 -20.07 -0.33
N ARG A 207 -6.81 -19.42 0.84
CA ARG A 207 -6.40 -20.09 2.09
C ARG A 207 -7.34 -21.22 2.50
N ALA A 208 -8.65 -21.07 2.31
CA ALA A 208 -9.60 -22.13 2.62
C ALA A 208 -9.40 -23.38 1.74
N LEU A 209 -9.21 -23.18 0.44
CA LEU A 209 -8.95 -24.28 -0.51
C LEU A 209 -7.63 -25.00 -0.24
N LEU A 210 -6.61 -24.29 0.23
CA LEU A 210 -5.31 -24.88 0.60
C LEU A 210 -5.32 -25.64 1.93
N ARG A 211 -6.33 -25.44 2.78
CA ARG A 211 -6.47 -26.18 4.06
C ARG A 211 -7.30 -27.46 3.94
N GLN A 212 -8.06 -27.59 2.86
CA GLN A 212 -8.92 -28.75 2.60
C GLN A 212 -8.17 -29.90 1.90
N SER A 213 -6.92 -29.69 1.55
CA SER A 213 -5.99 -30.64 0.94
C SER A 213 -4.87 -30.97 1.90
#